data_AF-A0A662IL85-F1
#
_entry.id   AF-A0A662IL85-F1
#
_cell.length_a   1.000
_cell.length_b   1.000
_cell.length_c   1.000
_cell.angle_alpha   90.00
_cell.angle_beta   90.00
_cell.angle_gamma   90.00
#
_symmetry.space_group_name_H-M   'P 1'
#
loop_
_entity.id
_entity.type
_entity.pdbx_description
1 polymer ?
#
loop_
_entity_poly.entity_id
_entity_poly.type
_entity_poly.pdbx_seq_one_letter_code
_entity_poly.pdbx_strand_id
1 'polypeptide(L)'
;MEAMTCNPGPDRRNDVDRLDEPPLAILPENGVYTIIISLRTDTEVHVGSLGIIKMEKGFYAYTGSGLGRRALSLRGRVLRHLKRDKRLKWHIDYLTSNDMARIIGVVASEAEKSFECKVASHLNEVTRYIKRFGCSDCKCVSHLAILPCLSEDECLSYVESVYKKLGLTPRSLRL
;
A
#
# COMPACT_ATOMS: atom_id res chain seq x y z
N MET A 1 43.95 -37.14 2.65
CA MET A 1 43.81 -35.70 2.38
C MET A 1 42.62 -35.57 1.43
N GLU A 2 41.41 -35.68 1.98
CA GLU A 2 40.14 -35.58 1.25
C GLU A 2 39.44 -34.32 1.75
N ALA A 3 39.31 -33.33 0.87
CA ALA A 3 38.53 -32.14 1.15
C ALA A 3 37.08 -32.43 0.78
N MET A 4 36.22 -32.53 1.79
CA MET A 4 34.77 -32.44 1.67
C MET A 4 34.41 -31.10 1.02
N THR A 5 33.91 -31.13 -0.21
CA THR A 5 33.22 -29.99 -0.81
C THR A 5 31.80 -29.96 -0.27
N CYS A 6 31.54 -29.08 0.70
CA CYS A 6 30.17 -28.70 1.06
C CYS A 6 29.55 -27.96 -0.15
N ASN A 7 28.57 -28.59 -0.81
CA ASN A 7 27.69 -27.88 -1.73
C ASN A 7 26.76 -26.97 -0.89
N PRO A 8 26.78 -25.64 -1.09
CA PRO A 8 25.73 -24.80 -0.53
C PRO A 8 24.42 -25.17 -1.24
N GLY A 9 23.43 -25.59 -0.46
CA GLY A 9 22.08 -25.86 -0.96
C GLY A 9 21.48 -24.63 -1.65
N PRO A 10 20.41 -24.82 -2.44
CA PRO A 10 19.82 -23.75 -3.23
C PRO A 10 19.43 -22.58 -2.32
N ASP A 11 20.07 -21.45 -2.58
CA ASP A 11 19.82 -20.18 -1.94
C ASP A 11 18.36 -19.79 -2.22
N ARG A 12 17.51 -19.82 -1.17
CA ARG A 12 16.10 -19.40 -1.22
C ARG A 12 16.00 -17.87 -1.28
N ARG A 13 16.67 -17.25 -2.25
CA ARG A 13 16.42 -15.85 -2.62
C ARG A 13 15.05 -15.78 -3.27
N ASN A 14 14.09 -15.34 -2.46
CA ASN A 14 12.76 -14.85 -2.81
C ASN A 14 12.48 -14.75 -4.32
N ASP A 15 11.57 -15.60 -4.80
CA ASP A 15 10.99 -15.62 -6.15
C ASP A 15 10.20 -14.34 -6.54
N VAL A 16 10.37 -13.23 -5.83
CA VAL A 16 9.63 -11.97 -6.06
C VAL A 16 10.37 -11.02 -7.01
N ASP A 17 11.64 -11.25 -7.30
CA ASP A 17 12.42 -10.45 -8.27
C ASP A 17 12.26 -10.95 -9.73
N ARG A 18 11.49 -12.03 -9.97
CA ARG A 18 11.28 -12.64 -11.29
C ARG A 18 9.81 -12.86 -11.67
N LEU A 19 8.92 -12.01 -11.18
CA LEU A 19 7.55 -12.00 -11.67
C LEU A 19 7.43 -10.92 -12.74
N ASP A 20 6.85 -11.29 -13.89
CA ASP A 20 6.34 -10.36 -14.89
C ASP A 20 5.72 -9.14 -14.20
N GLU A 21 5.97 -7.92 -14.69
CA GLU A 21 5.42 -6.71 -14.06
C GLU A 21 3.96 -6.97 -13.67
N PRO A 22 3.57 -6.71 -12.40
CA PRO A 22 2.20 -6.94 -11.96
C PRO A 22 1.26 -6.29 -12.98
N PRO A 23 0.07 -6.85 -13.27
CA PRO A 23 -0.76 -6.43 -14.39
C PRO A 23 -1.43 -5.06 -14.13
N LEU A 24 -0.62 -4.03 -13.87
CA LEU A 24 -0.97 -2.65 -13.57
C LEU A 24 -1.79 -2.01 -14.69
N ALA A 25 -1.76 -2.61 -15.89
CA ALA A 25 -2.64 -2.27 -17.00
C ALA A 25 -4.14 -2.32 -16.62
N ILE A 26 -4.53 -3.13 -15.63
CA ILE A 26 -5.91 -3.16 -15.10
C ILE A 26 -6.28 -1.88 -14.34
N LEU A 27 -5.30 -1.20 -13.73
CA LEU A 27 -5.49 0.05 -13.02
C LEU A 27 -5.48 1.21 -14.02
N PRO A 28 -6.17 2.32 -13.75
CA PRO A 28 -6.08 3.52 -14.58
C PRO A 28 -4.65 4.10 -14.57
N GLU A 29 -4.26 4.81 -15.63
CA GLU A 29 -2.94 5.44 -15.70
C GLU A 29 -2.77 6.51 -14.61
N ASN A 30 -3.83 7.30 -14.38
CA ASN A 30 -3.88 8.39 -13.42
C ASN A 30 -5.15 8.32 -12.57
N GLY A 31 -5.10 8.89 -11.38
CA GLY A 31 -6.25 9.04 -10.50
C GLY A 31 -5.90 8.91 -9.03
N VAL A 32 -6.81 8.26 -8.30
CA VAL A 32 -6.65 7.96 -6.87
C VAL A 32 -6.56 6.45 -6.67
N TYR A 33 -5.75 6.04 -5.70
CA TYR A 33 -5.53 4.63 -5.37
C TYR A 33 -5.48 4.43 -3.86
N THR A 34 -5.88 3.23 -3.43
CA THR A 34 -5.77 2.75 -2.07
C THR A 34 -5.00 1.44 -2.08
N ILE A 35 -3.85 1.41 -1.41
CA ILE A 35 -3.04 0.22 -1.19
C ILE A 35 -3.51 -0.46 0.08
N ILE A 36 -3.80 -1.75 -0.01
CA ILE A 36 -4.23 -2.56 1.12
C ILE A 36 -3.05 -3.40 1.58
N ILE A 37 -2.76 -3.33 2.88
CA ILE A 37 -1.58 -3.92 3.50
C ILE A 37 -2.02 -4.81 4.64
N SER A 38 -1.52 -6.04 4.66
CA SER A 38 -1.60 -6.94 5.80
C SER A 38 -0.30 -6.83 6.61
N LEU A 39 -0.43 -6.62 7.92
CA LEU A 39 0.66 -6.67 8.88
C LEU A 39 0.51 -7.94 9.73
N ARG A 40 1.50 -8.83 9.66
CA ARG A 40 1.40 -10.19 10.24
C ARG A 40 1.55 -10.22 11.76
N THR A 41 2.24 -9.24 12.33
CA THR A 41 2.52 -9.13 13.77
C THR A 41 2.55 -7.66 14.17
N ASP A 42 2.31 -7.38 15.44
CA ASP A 42 2.54 -6.06 16.00
C ASP A 42 3.99 -5.64 15.71
N THR A 43 4.15 -4.45 15.13
CA THR A 43 5.43 -3.99 14.58
C THR A 43 5.65 -2.53 14.94
N GLU A 44 6.87 -2.20 15.35
CA GLU A 44 7.33 -0.81 15.43
C GLU A 44 7.95 -0.40 14.09
N VAL A 45 7.42 0.66 13.49
CA VAL A 45 7.91 1.19 12.22
C VAL A 45 8.46 2.60 12.45
N HIS A 46 9.72 2.83 12.10
CA HIS A 46 10.33 4.16 12.13
C HIS A 46 9.97 4.93 10.84
N VAL A 47 8.96 5.80 10.91
CA VAL A 47 8.34 6.46 9.75
C VAL A 47 8.87 7.88 9.60
N GLY A 48 10.10 8.03 9.11
CA GLY A 48 10.70 9.34 8.79
C GLY A 48 10.47 10.39 9.90
N SER A 49 9.87 11.53 9.54
CA SER A 49 9.58 12.63 10.47
C SER A 49 8.49 12.34 11.51
N LEU A 50 7.75 11.24 11.39
CA LEU A 50 6.76 10.82 12.38
C LEU A 50 7.38 10.01 13.54
N GLY A 51 8.66 9.63 13.41
CA GLY A 51 9.35 8.82 14.42
C GLY A 51 8.84 7.39 14.47
N ILE A 52 8.93 6.77 15.65
CA ILE A 52 8.50 5.37 15.86
C ILE A 52 6.98 5.32 16.05
N ILE A 53 6.32 4.51 15.23
CA ILE A 53 4.88 4.23 15.34
C ILE A 53 4.70 2.75 15.68
N LYS A 54 3.98 2.48 16.76
CA LYS A 54 3.50 1.14 17.11
C LYS A 54 2.27 0.81 16.27
N MET A 55 2.36 -0.26 15.48
CA MET A 55 1.30 -0.70 14.59
C MET A 55 0.88 -2.11 14.99
N GLU A 56 -0.40 -2.30 15.30
CA GLU A 56 -0.98 -3.61 15.65
C GLU A 56 -1.09 -4.49 14.40
N LYS A 57 -0.99 -5.82 14.56
CA LYS A 57 -1.31 -6.77 13.50
C LYS A 57 -2.72 -6.51 12.94
N GLY A 58 -2.89 -6.68 11.63
CA GLY A 58 -4.18 -6.45 10.98
C GLY A 58 -4.03 -5.85 9.59
N PHE A 59 -5.10 -5.22 9.12
CA PHE A 59 -5.18 -4.65 7.78
C PHE A 59 -5.17 -3.13 7.79
N TYR A 60 -4.48 -2.55 6.82
CA TYR A 60 -4.32 -1.12 6.67
C TYR A 60 -4.65 -0.70 5.25
N ALA A 61 -5.27 0.47 5.09
CA ALA A 61 -5.58 1.08 3.80
C ALA A 61 -4.88 2.43 3.69
N TYR A 62 -3.91 2.53 2.78
CA TYR A 62 -3.24 3.79 2.47
C TYR A 62 -3.80 4.40 1.19
N THR A 63 -4.31 5.63 1.25
CA THR A 63 -4.87 6.32 0.09
C THR A 63 -3.93 7.42 -0.43
N GLY A 64 -3.66 7.40 -1.73
CA GLY A 64 -2.87 8.41 -2.43
C GLY A 64 -3.43 8.72 -3.82
N SER A 65 -2.85 9.71 -4.50
CA SER A 65 -3.15 10.02 -5.90
C SER A 65 -1.89 10.00 -6.76
N GLY A 66 -2.06 9.84 -8.07
CA GLY A 66 -1.02 10.01 -9.07
C GLY A 66 -1.65 10.57 -10.35
N LEU A 67 -1.32 11.82 -10.68
CA LEU A 67 -1.91 12.55 -11.81
C LEU A 67 -0.85 13.03 -12.82
N GLY A 68 0.41 12.63 -12.61
CA GLY A 68 1.51 13.02 -13.47
C GLY A 68 1.71 12.06 -14.64
N ARG A 69 2.95 12.02 -15.14
CA ARG A 69 3.37 11.06 -16.16
C ARG A 69 4.41 10.10 -15.57
N ARG A 70 4.51 8.89 -16.13
CA ARG A 70 5.55 7.91 -15.77
C ARG A 70 5.56 7.65 -14.25
N ALA A 71 6.69 7.81 -13.57
CA ALA A 71 6.81 7.61 -12.12
C ALA A 71 5.89 8.50 -11.26
N LEU A 72 5.32 9.56 -11.82
CA LEU A 72 4.37 10.45 -11.14
C LEU A 72 2.89 10.09 -11.42
N SER A 73 2.64 9.16 -12.34
CA SER A 73 1.30 8.62 -12.62
C SER A 73 0.85 7.69 -11.49
N LEU A 74 -0.43 7.31 -11.47
CA LEU A 74 -0.96 6.37 -10.48
C LEU A 74 -0.20 5.04 -10.56
N ARG A 75 -0.07 4.48 -11.76
CA ARG A 75 0.66 3.21 -11.96
C ARG A 75 2.11 3.32 -11.53
N GLY A 76 2.79 4.43 -11.87
CA GLY A 76 4.16 4.66 -11.44
C GLY A 76 4.35 4.72 -9.93
N ARG A 77 3.40 5.35 -9.21
CA ARG A 77 3.41 5.39 -7.74
C ARG A 77 3.10 4.03 -7.12
N VAL A 78 2.09 3.33 -7.63
CA VAL A 78 1.74 1.97 -7.19
C VAL A 78 2.95 1.04 -7.37
N LEU A 79 3.56 1.00 -8.56
CA LEU A 79 4.73 0.18 -8.85
C LEU A 79 5.87 0.45 -7.85
N ARG A 80 6.13 1.73 -7.55
CA ARG A 80 7.11 2.12 -6.54
C ARG A 80 6.77 1.56 -5.15
N HIS A 81 5.51 1.62 -4.74
CA HIS A 81 5.09 1.10 -3.44
C HIS A 81 5.17 -0.43 -3.38
N LEU A 82 4.95 -1.13 -4.49
CA LEU A 82 5.09 -2.58 -4.58
C LEU A 82 6.53 -3.08 -4.45
N LYS A 83 7.53 -2.32 -4.95
CA LYS A 83 8.94 -2.67 -4.77
C LYS A 83 9.29 -2.78 -3.29
N ARG A 84 10.12 -3.71 -2.82
CA ARG A 84 10.62 -3.64 -1.41
C ARG A 84 11.83 -2.74 -1.28
N ASP A 85 12.87 -3.02 -2.06
CA ASP A 85 14.10 -2.26 -2.05
C ASP A 85 13.96 -0.93 -2.81
N LYS A 86 13.86 0.17 -2.06
CA LYS A 86 13.74 1.52 -2.59
C LYS A 86 14.31 2.53 -1.60
N ARG A 87 14.76 3.68 -2.12
CA ARG A 87 14.98 4.86 -1.27
C ARG A 87 13.65 5.30 -0.67
N LEU A 88 13.53 5.29 0.66
CA LEU A 88 12.31 5.67 1.38
C LEU A 88 12.09 7.19 1.26
N LYS A 89 10.91 7.60 0.75
CA LYS A 89 10.58 9.02 0.54
C LYS A 89 9.25 9.37 1.18
N TRP A 90 8.24 8.53 1.01
CA TRP A 90 6.89 8.75 1.53
C TRP A 90 6.66 7.93 2.79
N HIS A 91 5.78 8.38 3.67
CA HIS A 91 5.46 7.66 4.91
C HIS A 91 5.10 6.18 4.64
N ILE A 92 4.32 5.92 3.58
CA ILE A 92 3.93 4.56 3.20
C ILE A 92 5.11 3.69 2.71
N ASP A 93 6.22 4.29 2.24
CA ASP A 93 7.39 3.53 1.82
C ASP A 93 8.02 2.80 3.01
N TYR A 94 8.03 3.41 4.20
CA TYR A 94 8.57 2.80 5.42
C TYR A 94 7.78 1.56 5.84
N LEU A 95 6.45 1.60 5.68
CA LEU A 95 5.59 0.46 5.97
C LEU A 95 5.72 -0.63 4.89
N THR A 96 5.64 -0.26 3.61
CA THR A 96 5.67 -1.24 2.50
C THR A 96 7.04 -1.94 2.36
N SER A 97 8.11 -1.29 2.81
CA SER A 97 9.46 -1.88 2.81
C SER A 97 9.75 -2.71 4.07
N ASN A 98 8.86 -2.71 5.08
CA ASN A 98 9.03 -3.49 6.31
C ASN A 98 8.63 -4.96 6.10
N ASP A 99 9.52 -5.91 6.43
CA ASP A 99 9.31 -7.35 6.18
C ASP A 99 8.02 -7.94 6.73
N MET A 100 7.46 -7.37 7.80
CA MET A 100 6.21 -7.83 8.41
C MET A 100 4.97 -7.38 7.64
N ALA A 101 5.10 -6.39 6.76
CA ALA A 101 4.05 -5.89 5.91
C ALA A 101 4.03 -6.63 4.56
N ARG A 102 2.83 -6.95 4.07
CA ARG A 102 2.60 -7.44 2.72
C ARG A 102 1.47 -6.65 2.08
N ILE A 103 1.69 -6.17 0.86
CA ILE A 103 0.63 -5.57 0.06
C ILE A 103 -0.21 -6.70 -0.53
N ILE A 104 -1.52 -6.67 -0.29
CA ILE A 104 -2.47 -7.71 -0.70
C ILE A 104 -3.31 -7.29 -1.91
N GLY A 105 -3.33 -6.00 -2.20
CA GLY A 105 -4.03 -5.48 -3.36
C GLY A 105 -4.08 -3.96 -3.43
N VAL A 106 -4.64 -3.48 -4.52
CA VAL A 106 -4.82 -2.06 -4.84
C VAL A 106 -6.20 -1.86 -5.41
N VAL A 107 -6.93 -0.87 -4.88
CA VAL A 107 -8.17 -0.37 -5.47
C VAL A 107 -7.87 1.01 -6.03
N ALA A 108 -8.25 1.28 -7.28
CA ALA A 108 -7.94 2.54 -7.94
C ALA A 108 -9.08 3.00 -8.84
N SER A 109 -9.23 4.31 -9.03
CA SER A 109 -10.16 4.89 -10.00
C SER A 109 -9.52 6.09 -10.66
N GLU A 110 -9.83 6.29 -11.94
CA GLU A 110 -9.61 7.57 -12.59
C GLU A 110 -10.46 8.61 -11.86
N ALA A 111 -9.81 9.66 -11.36
CA ALA A 111 -10.43 10.69 -10.54
C ALA A 111 -9.48 11.89 -10.38
N GLU A 112 -10.02 13.05 -10.02
CA GLU A 112 -9.22 14.22 -9.66
C GLU A 112 -8.55 14.09 -8.28
N LYS A 113 -7.53 14.91 -8.00
CA LYS A 113 -6.78 14.90 -6.73
C LYS A 113 -7.70 15.04 -5.51
N SER A 114 -8.79 15.79 -5.65
CA SER A 114 -9.75 16.04 -4.55
C SER A 114 -10.35 14.76 -3.99
N PHE A 115 -10.47 13.69 -4.79
CA PHE A 115 -11.00 12.41 -4.34
C PHE A 115 -10.05 11.65 -3.41
N GLU A 116 -8.75 11.93 -3.43
CA GLU A 116 -7.79 11.32 -2.50
C GLU A 116 -8.19 11.60 -1.06
N CYS A 117 -8.42 12.88 -0.75
CA CYS A 117 -8.85 13.32 0.57
C CYS A 117 -10.26 12.82 0.92
N LYS A 118 -11.17 12.76 -0.06
CA LYS A 118 -12.54 12.23 0.15
C LYS A 118 -12.52 10.75 0.53
N VAL A 119 -11.77 9.93 -0.21
CA VAL A 119 -11.61 8.50 0.07
C VAL A 119 -10.94 8.30 1.44
N ALA A 120 -9.84 9.02 1.71
CA ALA A 120 -9.16 8.94 3.00
C ALA A 120 -10.07 9.35 4.17
N SER A 121 -10.83 10.44 4.04
CA SER A 121 -11.79 10.89 5.05
C SER A 121 -12.86 9.83 5.31
N HIS A 122 -13.48 9.30 4.24
CA HIS A 122 -14.54 8.32 4.40
C HIS A 122 -14.04 7.03 5.04
N LEU A 123 -12.83 6.57 4.73
CA LEU A 123 -12.23 5.43 5.43
C LEU A 123 -12.02 5.73 6.92
N ASN A 124 -11.54 6.93 7.27
CA ASN A 124 -11.27 7.32 8.65
C ASN A 124 -12.53 7.58 9.50
N GLU A 125 -13.67 7.92 8.88
CA GLU A 125 -14.94 8.17 9.58
C GLU A 125 -15.50 6.92 10.26
N VAL A 126 -15.28 5.77 9.64
CA VAL A 126 -15.84 4.47 10.05
C VAL A 126 -14.80 3.51 10.57
N THR A 127 -13.52 3.92 10.66
CA THR A 127 -12.41 3.08 11.12
C THR A 127 -11.42 3.84 12.00
N ARG A 128 -10.51 3.11 12.68
CA ARG A 128 -9.36 3.74 13.36
C ARG A 128 -8.31 4.15 12.31
N TYR A 129 -7.38 5.04 12.66
CA TYR A 129 -6.35 5.52 11.73
C TYR A 129 -5.03 5.85 12.43
N ILE A 130 -3.95 5.91 11.66
CA ILE A 130 -2.63 6.36 12.15
C ILE A 130 -2.51 7.86 11.93
N LYS A 131 -2.62 8.64 13.00
CA LYS A 131 -2.66 10.11 12.95
C LYS A 131 -1.46 10.70 12.19
N ARG A 132 -1.70 11.73 11.37
CA ARG A 132 -0.73 12.47 10.54
C ARG A 132 -0.04 11.67 9.44
N PHE A 133 -0.41 10.40 9.24
CA PHE A 133 0.23 9.57 8.23
C PHE A 133 -0.15 10.03 6.82
N GLY A 134 0.85 10.21 5.95
CA GLY A 134 0.66 10.53 4.54
C GLY A 134 -0.04 11.86 4.19
N CYS A 135 -0.26 12.76 5.14
CA CYS A 135 -1.05 13.98 4.94
C CYS A 135 -0.23 15.28 4.95
N SER A 136 1.04 15.24 4.52
CA SER A 136 1.96 16.39 4.63
C SER A 136 1.58 17.58 3.74
N ASP A 137 0.83 17.36 2.66
CA ASP A 137 0.39 18.39 1.70
C ASP A 137 -1.12 18.69 1.79
N CYS A 138 -1.81 18.20 2.83
CA CYS A 138 -3.25 18.41 3.03
C CYS A 138 -3.60 18.59 4.52
N LYS A 139 -4.87 18.87 4.81
CA LYS A 139 -5.38 19.03 6.19
C LYS A 139 -6.04 17.76 6.75
N CYS A 140 -5.92 16.62 6.07
CA CYS A 140 -6.51 15.37 6.51
C CYS A 140 -5.89 14.89 7.83
N VAL A 141 -6.69 14.21 8.65
CA VAL A 141 -6.21 13.62 9.91
C VAL A 141 -5.24 12.46 9.69
N SER A 142 -5.44 11.71 8.60
CA SER A 142 -4.61 10.60 8.16
C SER A 142 -4.98 10.17 6.74
N HIS A 143 -4.03 9.57 6.04
CA HIS A 143 -4.24 8.81 4.81
C HIS A 143 -4.02 7.30 5.01
N LEU A 144 -3.79 6.85 6.26
CA LEU A 144 -3.60 5.44 6.62
C LEU A 144 -4.65 5.02 7.66
N ALA A 145 -5.69 4.34 7.16
CA ALA A 145 -6.76 3.76 7.96
C ALA A 145 -6.40 2.33 8.39
N ILE A 146 -6.96 1.89 9.53
CA ILE A 146 -6.91 0.52 10.05
C ILE A 146 -8.24 -0.13 9.72
N LEU A 147 -8.25 -1.11 8.83
CA LEU A 147 -9.48 -1.72 8.35
C LEU A 147 -10.01 -2.77 9.34
N PRO A 148 -11.34 -2.79 9.61
CA PRO A 148 -11.97 -3.76 10.50
C PRO A 148 -12.28 -5.09 9.80
N CYS A 149 -11.42 -5.56 8.89
CA CYS A 149 -11.65 -6.82 8.18
C CYS A 149 -11.06 -8.02 8.90
N LEU A 150 -11.65 -9.19 8.64
CA LEU A 150 -11.15 -10.49 9.06
C LEU A 150 -10.40 -11.23 7.93
N SER A 151 -10.56 -10.78 6.68
CA SER A 151 -9.91 -11.39 5.52
C SER A 151 -9.46 -10.36 4.47
N GLU A 152 -8.56 -10.80 3.58
CA GLU A 152 -8.06 -10.00 2.45
C GLU A 152 -9.18 -9.60 1.47
N ASP A 153 -10.09 -10.54 1.19
CA ASP A 153 -11.23 -10.36 0.28
C ASP A 153 -12.21 -9.33 0.80
N GLU A 154 -12.48 -9.38 2.11
CA GLU A 154 -13.34 -8.43 2.79
C GLU A 154 -12.73 -7.03 2.72
N CYS A 155 -11.42 -6.88 2.92
CA CYS A 155 -10.77 -5.59 2.80
C CYS A 155 -10.82 -4.99 1.39
N LEU A 156 -10.57 -5.80 0.36
CA LEU A 156 -10.71 -5.35 -1.03
C LEU A 156 -12.14 -4.89 -1.31
N SER A 157 -13.13 -5.72 -0.94
CA SER A 157 -14.55 -5.43 -1.13
C SER A 157 -15.00 -4.19 -0.36
N TYR A 158 -14.50 -4.01 0.86
CA TYR A 158 -14.79 -2.85 1.69
C TYR A 158 -14.28 -1.56 1.06
N VAL A 159 -13.01 -1.52 0.64
CA VAL A 159 -12.42 -0.34 -0.01
C VAL A 159 -13.12 -0.06 -1.35
N GLU A 160 -13.42 -1.07 -2.15
CA GLU A 160 -14.23 -0.89 -3.36
C GLU A 160 -15.60 -0.25 -3.06
N SER A 161 -16.26 -0.68 -1.99
CA SER A 161 -17.56 -0.12 -1.59
C SER A 161 -17.45 1.37 -1.24
N VAL A 162 -16.34 1.81 -0.62
CA VAL A 162 -16.07 3.21 -0.33
C VAL A 162 -15.92 4.02 -1.63
N TYR A 163 -15.17 3.51 -2.61
CA TYR A 163 -15.04 4.17 -3.91
C TYR A 163 -16.39 4.31 -4.60
N LYS A 164 -17.19 3.23 -4.64
CA LYS A 164 -18.52 3.21 -5.25
C LYS A 164 -19.49 4.20 -4.57
N LYS A 165 -19.47 4.29 -3.24
CA LYS A 165 -20.27 5.28 -2.47
C LYS A 165 -19.92 6.73 -2.81
N LEU A 166 -18.68 6.99 -3.18
CA LEU A 166 -18.21 8.31 -3.63
C LEU A 166 -18.47 8.56 -5.13
N GLY A 167 -19.17 7.66 -5.82
CA GLY A 167 -19.48 7.78 -7.25
C GLY A 167 -18.31 7.43 -8.18
N LEU A 168 -17.26 6.78 -7.67
CA LEU A 168 -16.12 6.34 -8.47
C LEU A 168 -16.37 4.96 -9.08
N THR A 169 -15.64 4.64 -10.15
CA THR A 169 -15.68 3.33 -10.83
C THR A 169 -14.36 2.58 -10.57
N PRO A 170 -14.23 1.89 -9.42
CA PRO A 170 -12.96 1.30 -9.04
C PRO A 170 -12.56 0.09 -9.92
N ARG A 171 -11.26 -0.04 -10.14
CA ARG A 171 -10.57 -1.23 -10.62
C ARG A 171 -9.70 -1.77 -9.48
N SER A 172 -9.66 -3.09 -9.36
CA SER A 172 -8.94 -3.76 -8.29
C SER A 172 -7.89 -4.71 -8.84
N LEU A 173 -6.70 -4.67 -8.25
CA LEU A 173 -5.61 -5.59 -8.49
C LEU A 173 -5.34 -6.36 -7.19
N ARG A 174 -5.38 -7.69 -7.27
CA ARG A 174 -5.01 -8.60 -6.18
C ARG A 174 -3.58 -9.09 -6.37
N LEU A 175 -2.84 -9.27 -5.28
CA LEU A 175 -1.41 -9.60 -5.26
C LEU A 175 -1.09 -10.76 -4.32
#